data_AF-A0A3S2AP76-F1
#
_entry.id   AF-A0A3S2AP76-F1
#
_cell.length_a   1.000
_cell.length_b   1.000
_cell.length_c   1.000
_cell.angle_alpha   90.00
_cell.angle_beta   90.00
_cell.angle_gamma   90.00
#
_symmetry.space_group_name_H-M   'P 1'
#
loop_
_entity.id
_entity.type
_entity.pdbx_description
1 polymer ?
#
loop_
_entity_poly.entity_id
_entity_poly.type
_entity_poly.pdbx_seq_one_letter_code
_entity_poly.pdbx_strand_id
1 'polypeptide(L)'
;MTLTVVDMHTGGEPLRIVTGGYPGIPKGTILEKRAYVRDHLDHLRKILMFEPRGHYDMYGALLVEPDLPGADLAVLFMHNEGYSTMCGHAIVALGRYAIDEGLVAKQEPVTTVNIEAPCGLVVASVEVRDGKAGAVSFESVPAFLFAGGQAIELAGHGTIGFDVAYGGAFYALADCHQFGLEFGRSRMRDFVDAATGLTDRLKAEFPLSHPDHGDLAFLYGTILTDGRDKFSGEVTKNICVFAEAEVDRSPTGSGVTARLAAMHAKGEIAIGQTRTFESIAGSRFSGAVARTAKAGRHEAIIARVGGRAYYSGRAEFIVEADDELGRGFLLR
;
A
#
# COMPACT_ATOMS: atom_id res chain seq x y z
N MET A 1 26.66 -10.34 11.01
CA MET A 1 25.23 -10.43 11.43
C MET A 1 24.47 -11.15 10.33
N THR A 2 23.43 -11.92 10.67
CA THR A 2 22.62 -12.67 9.70
C THR A 2 21.16 -12.28 9.84
N LEU A 3 20.48 -12.02 8.72
CA LEU A 3 19.05 -11.74 8.62
C LEU A 3 18.40 -12.76 7.67
N THR A 4 17.31 -13.40 8.07
CA THR A 4 16.58 -14.34 7.22
C THR A 4 15.25 -13.76 6.78
N VAL A 5 14.86 -14.04 5.53
CA VAL A 5 13.62 -13.52 4.95
C VAL A 5 12.89 -14.55 4.10
N VAL A 6 11.59 -14.31 3.94
CA VAL A 6 10.75 -14.90 2.92
C VAL A 6 10.29 -13.75 2.02
N ASP A 7 10.62 -13.81 0.74
CA ASP A 7 10.19 -12.82 -0.24
C ASP A 7 8.91 -13.32 -0.93
N MET A 8 7.89 -12.46 -0.94
CA MET A 8 6.67 -12.62 -1.70
C MET A 8 6.49 -11.44 -2.65
N HIS A 9 5.52 -11.52 -3.55
CA HIS A 9 5.03 -10.37 -4.28
C HIS A 9 3.51 -10.42 -4.42
N THR A 10 2.89 -9.26 -4.46
CA THR A 10 1.45 -9.10 -4.72
C THR A 10 1.29 -8.20 -5.94
N GLY A 11 0.84 -8.78 -7.06
CA GLY A 11 0.75 -8.03 -8.31
C GLY A 11 2.08 -7.49 -8.84
N GLY A 12 3.19 -8.09 -8.44
CA GLY A 12 4.54 -7.66 -8.83
C GLY A 12 5.20 -6.73 -7.81
N GLU A 13 4.43 -6.16 -6.89
CA GLU A 13 4.96 -5.36 -5.80
C GLU A 13 5.59 -6.28 -4.74
N PRO A 14 6.88 -6.10 -4.41
CA PRO A 14 7.57 -7.00 -3.51
C PRO A 14 7.05 -6.88 -2.07
N LEU A 15 7.17 -7.96 -1.31
CA LEU A 15 7.09 -7.94 0.13
C LEU A 15 8.16 -8.88 0.70
N ARG A 16 9.19 -8.29 1.30
CA ARG A 16 10.22 -8.99 2.06
C ARG A 16 9.78 -9.17 3.51
N ILE A 17 9.38 -10.38 3.87
CA ILE A 17 8.94 -10.73 5.23
C ILE A 17 10.17 -11.19 6.02
N VAL A 18 10.52 -10.44 7.06
CA VAL A 18 11.63 -10.78 7.96
C VAL A 18 11.24 -11.95 8.85
N THR A 19 12.04 -13.02 8.82
CA THR A 19 11.80 -14.24 9.61
C THR A 19 12.83 -14.47 10.72
N GLY A 20 13.94 -13.72 10.71
CA GLY A 20 14.98 -13.88 11.74
C GLY A 20 16.09 -12.84 11.65
N GLY A 21 16.85 -12.73 12.74
CA GLY A 21 18.04 -11.86 12.85
C GLY A 21 17.80 -10.47 13.43
N TYR A 22 16.54 -10.04 13.62
CA TYR A 22 16.23 -8.82 14.37
C TYR A 22 16.45 -9.03 15.88
N PRO A 23 16.94 -8.00 16.61
CA PRO A 23 16.97 -8.05 18.07
C PRO A 23 15.55 -8.04 18.63
N GLY A 24 15.40 -8.46 19.90
CA GLY A 24 14.12 -8.41 20.60
C GLY A 24 13.56 -6.99 20.64
N ILE A 25 12.30 -6.84 20.24
CA ILE A 25 11.59 -5.55 20.28
C ILE A 25 10.89 -5.44 21.63
N PRO A 26 10.98 -4.30 22.34
CA PRO A 26 10.28 -4.10 23.60
C PRO A 26 8.77 -4.33 23.48
N LYS A 27 8.16 -4.83 24.55
CA LYS A 27 6.70 -4.88 24.65
C LYS A 27 6.14 -3.46 24.66
N GLY A 28 4.94 -3.32 24.11
CA GLY A 28 4.24 -2.05 23.99
C GLY A 28 3.17 -2.16 22.92
N THR A 29 2.53 -1.03 22.63
CA THR A 29 1.62 -0.87 21.51
C THR A 29 2.36 -0.98 20.17
N ILE A 30 1.64 -1.29 19.09
CA ILE A 30 2.22 -1.36 17.74
C ILE A 30 2.92 -0.05 17.33
N LEU A 31 2.41 1.09 17.79
CA LEU A 31 3.00 2.40 17.54
C LEU A 31 4.28 2.63 18.34
N GLU A 32 4.35 2.18 19.60
CA GLU A 32 5.59 2.22 20.39
C GLU A 32 6.65 1.30 19.79
N LYS A 33 6.27 0.10 19.34
CA LYS A 33 7.18 -0.80 18.61
C LYS A 33 7.69 -0.16 17.33
N ARG A 34 6.81 0.49 16.54
CA ARG A 34 7.19 1.25 15.33
C ARG A 34 8.18 2.37 15.64
N ALA A 35 7.91 3.17 16.67
CA ALA A 35 8.81 4.24 17.09
C ALA A 35 10.17 3.69 17.50
N TYR A 36 10.19 2.61 18.27
CA TYR A 36 11.43 1.95 18.70
C TYR A 36 12.28 1.47 17.52
N VAL A 37 11.70 0.75 16.55
CA VAL A 37 12.47 0.25 15.40
C VAL A 37 12.96 1.40 14.51
N ARG A 38 12.19 2.48 14.38
CA ARG A 38 12.61 3.70 13.67
C ARG A 38 13.79 4.38 14.37
N ASP A 39 13.68 4.57 15.67
CA ASP A 39 14.64 5.39 16.42
C ASP A 39 15.93 4.64 16.76
N HIS A 40 15.87 3.31 16.87
CA HIS A 40 16.99 2.48 17.32
C HIS A 40 17.47 1.45 16.29
N LEU A 41 16.64 1.03 15.34
CA LEU A 41 16.92 -0.11 14.45
C LEU A 41 16.80 0.21 12.95
N ASP A 42 16.72 1.48 12.55
CA ASP A 42 16.60 1.89 11.13
C ASP A 42 17.75 1.38 10.25
N HIS A 43 18.93 1.13 10.83
CA HIS A 43 20.05 0.51 10.12
C HIS A 43 19.70 -0.87 9.55
N LEU A 44 18.83 -1.66 10.21
CA LEU A 44 18.38 -2.96 9.72
C LEU A 44 17.42 -2.81 8.54
N ARG A 45 16.54 -1.81 8.58
CA ARG A 45 15.69 -1.46 7.43
C ARG A 45 16.55 -1.13 6.22
N LYS A 46 17.55 -0.26 6.37
CA LYS A 46 18.47 0.12 5.28
C LYS A 46 19.16 -1.10 4.69
N ILE A 47 19.71 -1.98 5.53
CA ILE A 47 20.36 -3.23 5.09
C ILE A 47 19.42 -4.10 4.25
N LEU A 48 18.12 -4.17 4.59
CA LEU A 48 17.16 -5.05 3.92
C LEU A 48 16.49 -4.43 2.68
N MET A 49 16.23 -3.12 2.71
CA MET A 49 15.49 -2.41 1.67
C MET A 49 16.41 -1.81 0.60
N PHE A 50 17.59 -1.33 0.97
CA PHE A 50 18.49 -0.66 0.05
C PHE A 50 19.37 -1.64 -0.72
N GLU A 51 19.98 -1.16 -1.80
CA GLU A 51 21.05 -1.88 -2.47
C GLU A 51 22.21 -2.10 -1.48
N PRO A 52 22.92 -3.25 -1.54
CA PRO A 52 22.89 -4.25 -2.62
C PRO A 52 21.89 -5.41 -2.40
N ARG A 53 21.12 -5.42 -1.31
CA ARG A 53 20.24 -6.56 -0.96
C ARG A 53 18.78 -6.37 -1.39
N GLY A 54 18.32 -5.12 -1.35
CA GLY A 54 17.06 -4.70 -1.93
C GLY A 54 17.32 -3.86 -3.17
N HIS A 55 16.45 -2.88 -3.38
CA HIS A 55 16.51 -1.92 -4.47
C HIS A 55 15.62 -0.73 -4.13
N TYR A 56 15.62 0.31 -4.96
CA TYR A 56 14.88 1.54 -4.73
C TYR A 56 13.40 1.33 -4.35
N ASP A 57 12.76 0.36 -5.01
CA ASP A 57 11.35 0.04 -4.79
C ASP A 57 11.09 -1.23 -3.95
N MET A 58 11.99 -1.55 -3.01
CA MET A 58 11.81 -2.71 -2.13
C MET A 58 10.88 -2.36 -0.96
N TYR A 59 9.94 -3.25 -0.69
CA TYR A 59 9.00 -3.16 0.43
C TYR A 59 9.14 -4.35 1.37
N GLY A 60 9.02 -4.12 2.68
CA GLY A 60 9.26 -5.11 3.71
C GLY A 60 8.22 -5.14 4.83
N ALA A 61 8.19 -6.26 5.54
CA ALA A 61 7.38 -6.50 6.73
C ALA A 61 8.24 -7.14 7.82
N LEU A 62 8.26 -6.52 9.00
CA LEU A 62 8.81 -7.10 10.22
C LEU A 62 7.66 -7.63 11.06
N LEU A 63 7.60 -8.94 11.25
CA LEU A 63 6.62 -9.56 12.14
C LEU A 63 7.02 -9.30 13.59
N VAL A 64 6.05 -8.90 14.42
CA VAL A 64 6.23 -8.61 15.83
C VAL A 64 5.12 -9.28 16.64
N GLU A 65 5.34 -9.41 17.95
CA GLU A 65 4.30 -9.88 18.86
C GLU A 65 3.11 -8.91 18.82
N PRO A 66 1.86 -9.39 18.68
CA PRO A 66 0.68 -8.54 18.78
C PRO A 66 0.47 -7.96 20.18
N ASP A 67 -0.17 -6.80 20.25
CA ASP A 67 -0.70 -6.23 21.48
C ASP A 67 -2.23 -6.12 21.49
N LEU A 68 -2.87 -6.14 20.33
CA LEU A 68 -4.33 -6.17 20.25
C LEU A 68 -4.91 -7.56 20.56
N PRO A 69 -5.92 -7.65 21.43
CA PRO A 69 -6.67 -8.89 21.64
C PRO A 69 -7.29 -9.38 20.32
N GLY A 70 -7.04 -10.65 19.98
CA GLY A 70 -7.60 -11.29 18.80
C GLY A 70 -6.84 -11.07 17.50
N ALA A 71 -5.70 -10.38 17.53
CA ALA A 71 -4.74 -10.39 16.42
C ALA A 71 -4.03 -11.74 16.35
N ASP A 72 -3.96 -12.32 15.16
CA ASP A 72 -3.23 -13.57 14.88
C ASP A 72 -1.73 -13.31 14.65
N LEU A 73 -1.41 -12.14 14.08
CA LEU A 73 -0.06 -11.63 13.90
C LEU A 73 -0.05 -10.10 13.91
N ALA A 74 1.11 -9.51 14.20
CA ALA A 74 1.33 -8.07 14.08
C ALA A 74 2.53 -7.77 13.17
N VAL A 75 2.48 -6.62 12.49
CA VAL A 75 3.47 -6.26 11.49
C VAL A 75 3.86 -4.79 11.56
N LEU A 76 5.15 -4.53 11.34
CA LEU A 76 5.72 -3.22 11.06
C LEU A 76 6.19 -3.17 9.60
N PHE A 77 5.52 -2.38 8.78
CA PHE A 77 5.88 -2.19 7.37
C PHE A 77 7.08 -1.26 7.22
N MET A 78 7.90 -1.50 6.19
CA MET A 78 9.06 -0.67 5.89
C MET A 78 9.32 -0.58 4.38
N HIS A 79 9.86 0.55 3.93
CA HIS A 79 10.18 0.85 2.53
C HIS A 79 11.44 1.71 2.46
N ASN A 80 11.73 2.34 1.31
CA ASN A 80 12.95 3.10 1.08
C ASN A 80 13.13 4.33 2.02
N GLU A 81 12.06 5.00 2.39
CA GLU A 81 12.09 6.22 3.19
C GLU A 81 12.01 5.94 4.70
N GLY A 82 11.33 4.86 5.11
CA GLY A 82 11.15 4.57 6.53
C GLY A 82 10.14 3.45 6.82
N TYR A 83 9.42 3.60 7.92
CA TYR A 83 8.40 2.65 8.38
C TYR A 83 7.00 3.19 8.06
N SER A 84 6.19 2.43 7.31
CA SER A 84 4.82 2.81 6.91
C SER A 84 3.78 2.39 7.95
N THR A 85 2.54 2.84 7.76
CA THR A 85 1.40 2.58 8.64
C THR A 85 0.43 1.53 8.12
N MET A 86 0.23 1.42 6.81
CA MET A 86 -0.63 0.43 6.17
C MET A 86 -0.19 0.18 4.73
N CYS A 87 -0.30 -1.06 4.26
CA CYS A 87 -0.04 -1.37 2.87
C CYS A 87 -0.90 -2.54 2.36
N GLY A 88 -1.81 -2.27 1.43
CA GLY A 88 -2.80 -3.26 0.99
C GLY A 88 -2.21 -4.49 0.28
N HIS A 89 -1.18 -4.31 -0.55
CA HIS A 89 -0.53 -5.45 -1.22
C HIS A 89 0.18 -6.36 -0.21
N ALA A 90 0.73 -5.76 0.85
CA ALA A 90 1.38 -6.48 1.93
C ALA A 90 0.38 -7.26 2.78
N ILE A 91 -0.81 -6.72 3.05
CA ILE A 91 -1.89 -7.45 3.73
C ILE A 91 -2.32 -8.69 2.93
N VAL A 92 -2.44 -8.57 1.60
CA VAL A 92 -2.74 -9.71 0.72
C VAL A 92 -1.67 -10.79 0.81
N ALA A 93 -0.39 -10.42 0.84
CA ALA A 93 0.71 -11.37 1.02
C ALA A 93 0.73 -12.00 2.42
N LEU A 94 0.57 -11.19 3.47
CA LEU A 94 0.59 -11.64 4.86
C LEU A 94 -0.59 -12.55 5.21
N GLY A 95 -1.80 -12.29 4.70
CA GLY A 95 -2.94 -13.17 4.90
C GLY A 95 -2.67 -14.57 4.35
N ARG A 96 -2.12 -14.65 3.13
CA ARG A 96 -1.70 -15.92 2.54
C ARG A 96 -0.54 -16.56 3.32
N TYR A 97 0.48 -15.79 3.65
CA TYR A 97 1.68 -16.23 4.39
C TYR A 97 1.32 -16.85 5.73
N ALA A 98 0.45 -16.20 6.50
CA ALA A 98 0.03 -16.66 7.83
C ALA A 98 -0.58 -18.06 7.78
N ILE A 99 -1.30 -18.39 6.72
CA ILE A 99 -1.90 -19.69 6.51
C ILE A 99 -0.88 -20.72 6.00
N ASP A 100 -0.05 -20.32 5.04
CA ASP A 100 0.92 -21.21 4.40
C ASP A 100 2.04 -21.62 5.37
N GLU A 101 2.46 -20.74 6.28
CA GLU A 101 3.46 -21.01 7.33
C GLU A 101 2.84 -21.51 8.65
N GLY A 102 1.52 -21.71 8.69
CA GLY A 102 0.84 -22.31 9.85
C GLY A 102 0.71 -21.40 11.08
N LEU A 103 0.85 -20.08 10.91
CA LEU A 103 0.56 -19.10 11.96
C LEU A 103 -0.94 -19.06 12.29
N VAL A 104 -1.79 -19.30 11.28
CA VAL A 104 -3.24 -19.41 11.42
C VAL A 104 -3.73 -20.74 10.88
N ALA A 105 -4.59 -21.41 11.65
CA ALA A 105 -5.18 -22.68 11.25
C ALA A 105 -6.15 -22.50 10.07
N LYS A 106 -5.96 -23.32 9.03
CA LYS A 106 -6.78 -23.32 7.80
C LYS A 106 -8.24 -23.67 8.10
N GLN A 107 -9.15 -22.87 7.58
CA GLN A 107 -10.60 -23.11 7.54
C GLN A 107 -11.11 -22.90 6.11
N GLU A 108 -11.89 -23.85 5.59
CA GLU A 108 -12.52 -23.77 4.28
C GLU A 108 -13.99 -23.33 4.39
N PRO A 109 -14.53 -22.55 3.43
CA PRO A 109 -13.88 -22.07 2.19
C PRO A 109 -13.07 -20.78 2.37
N VAL A 110 -13.17 -20.14 3.53
CA VAL A 110 -12.47 -18.88 3.84
C VAL A 110 -11.87 -18.98 5.24
N THR A 111 -10.59 -18.66 5.35
CA THR A 111 -9.91 -18.44 6.63
C THR A 111 -9.79 -16.96 6.88
N THR A 112 -10.16 -16.53 8.09
CA THR A 112 -9.94 -15.17 8.55
C THR A 112 -8.57 -15.07 9.22
N VAL A 113 -7.79 -14.05 8.86
CA VAL A 113 -6.50 -13.71 9.46
C VAL A 113 -6.58 -12.27 9.95
N ASN A 114 -6.48 -12.07 11.26
CA ASN A 114 -6.48 -10.77 11.91
C ASN A 114 -5.04 -10.25 12.03
N ILE A 115 -4.71 -9.22 11.25
CA ILE A 115 -3.37 -8.65 11.17
C ILE A 115 -3.37 -7.30 11.87
N GLU A 116 -2.64 -7.19 12.98
CA GLU A 116 -2.40 -5.91 13.62
C GLU A 116 -1.31 -5.12 12.87
N ALA A 117 -1.64 -3.92 12.43
CA ALA A 117 -0.73 -2.98 11.79
C ALA A 117 -0.76 -1.63 12.53
N PRO A 118 0.15 -0.68 12.23
CA PRO A 118 0.12 0.64 12.87
C PRO A 118 -1.19 1.41 12.65
N CYS A 119 -1.99 1.08 11.64
CA CYS A 119 -3.33 1.62 11.43
C CYS A 119 -4.45 0.93 12.23
N GLY A 120 -4.12 -0.07 13.06
CA GLY A 120 -5.06 -0.91 13.79
C GLY A 120 -5.22 -2.31 13.20
N LEU A 121 -6.28 -3.00 13.62
CA LEU A 121 -6.56 -4.38 13.20
C LEU A 121 -7.13 -4.41 11.77
N VAL A 122 -6.47 -5.17 10.90
CA VAL A 122 -6.91 -5.41 9.52
C VAL A 122 -7.34 -6.87 9.39
N VAL A 123 -8.57 -7.09 8.95
CA VAL A 123 -9.14 -8.43 8.78
C VAL A 123 -8.96 -8.88 7.34
N ALA A 124 -8.08 -9.86 7.12
CA ALA A 124 -7.87 -10.50 5.83
C ALA A 124 -8.72 -11.78 5.73
N SER A 125 -9.52 -11.89 4.67
CA SER A 125 -10.25 -13.09 4.28
C SER A 125 -9.48 -13.80 3.17
N VAL A 126 -8.98 -14.99 3.47
CA VAL A 126 -8.20 -15.80 2.55
C VAL A 126 -9.06 -16.96 2.05
N GLU A 127 -9.27 -17.03 0.74
CA GLU A 127 -9.90 -18.19 0.13
C GLU A 127 -9.02 -19.43 0.35
N VAL A 128 -9.62 -20.52 0.81
CA VAL A 128 -8.94 -21.80 0.95
C VAL A 128 -9.74 -22.86 0.22
N ARG A 129 -9.05 -23.59 -0.66
CA ARG A 129 -9.62 -24.70 -1.42
C ARG A 129 -8.60 -25.82 -1.53
N ASP A 130 -9.03 -27.04 -1.24
CA ASP A 130 -8.18 -28.23 -1.25
C ASP A 130 -6.91 -28.04 -0.39
N GLY A 131 -7.07 -27.39 0.77
CA GLY A 131 -6.01 -27.06 1.72
C GLY A 131 -5.01 -25.98 1.26
N LYS A 132 -5.25 -25.32 0.12
CA LYS A 132 -4.36 -24.30 -0.46
C LYS A 132 -4.94 -22.90 -0.30
N ALA A 133 -4.14 -21.97 0.22
CA ALA A 133 -4.50 -20.56 0.28
C ALA A 133 -4.51 -19.94 -1.14
N GLY A 134 -5.56 -19.17 -1.41
CA GLY A 134 -5.89 -18.61 -2.71
C GLY A 134 -5.87 -17.08 -2.72
N ALA A 135 -6.94 -16.47 -3.25
CA ALA A 135 -7.07 -15.02 -3.23
C ALA A 135 -7.29 -14.52 -1.80
N VAL A 136 -6.77 -13.33 -1.52
CA VAL A 136 -6.94 -12.66 -0.24
C VAL A 136 -7.68 -11.37 -0.47
N SER A 137 -8.65 -11.06 0.39
CA SER A 137 -9.30 -9.76 0.43
C SER A 137 -9.26 -9.18 1.83
N PHE A 138 -9.32 -7.86 1.94
CA PHE A 138 -9.41 -7.16 3.23
C PHE A 138 -10.42 -6.02 3.12
N GLU A 139 -11.00 -5.66 4.26
CA GLU A 139 -11.78 -4.43 4.39
C GLU A 139 -10.87 -3.27 4.81
N SER A 140 -11.04 -2.13 4.17
CA SER A 140 -10.26 -0.93 4.46
C SER A 140 -10.70 -0.27 5.77
N VAL A 141 -9.85 0.61 6.28
CA VAL A 141 -10.29 1.70 7.17
C VAL A 141 -11.34 2.58 6.47
N PRO A 142 -12.12 3.40 7.20
CA PRO A 142 -13.01 4.39 6.60
C PRO A 142 -12.27 5.25 5.56
N ALA A 143 -12.75 5.22 4.33
CA ALA A 143 -12.18 5.90 3.19
C ALA A 143 -13.15 6.95 2.65
N PHE A 144 -12.67 8.12 2.27
CA PHE A 144 -13.53 9.25 1.93
C PHE A 144 -12.92 10.15 0.86
N LEU A 145 -13.77 10.84 0.10
CA LEU A 145 -13.37 11.96 -0.75
C LEU A 145 -13.11 13.18 0.14
N PHE A 146 -11.88 13.68 0.14
CA PHE A 146 -11.50 14.87 0.93
C PHE A 146 -11.87 16.15 0.19
N ALA A 147 -11.51 16.24 -1.08
CA ALA A 147 -11.83 17.36 -1.95
C ALA A 147 -12.03 16.86 -3.38
N GLY A 148 -13.20 17.14 -3.97
CA GLY A 148 -13.52 16.75 -5.34
C GLY A 148 -13.49 17.91 -6.31
N GLY A 149 -13.12 17.65 -7.57
CA GLY A 149 -13.20 18.62 -8.67
C GLY A 149 -12.31 19.85 -8.48
N GLN A 150 -11.13 19.66 -7.92
CA GLN A 150 -10.13 20.70 -7.75
C GLN A 150 -9.32 20.91 -9.03
N ALA A 151 -8.62 22.03 -9.12
CA ALA A 151 -7.75 22.34 -10.25
C ALA A 151 -6.52 23.13 -9.79
N ILE A 152 -5.37 22.91 -10.43
CA ILE A 152 -4.13 23.63 -10.13
C ILE A 152 -3.29 23.85 -11.39
N GLU A 153 -2.60 24.98 -11.47
CA GLU A 153 -1.63 25.24 -12.55
C GLU A 153 -0.34 24.47 -12.31
N LEU A 154 0.03 23.63 -13.27
CA LEU A 154 1.27 22.87 -13.25
C LEU A 154 2.17 23.30 -14.41
N ALA A 155 3.40 23.68 -14.07
CA ALA A 155 4.38 24.14 -15.05
C ALA A 155 4.60 23.07 -16.14
N GLY A 156 4.48 23.47 -17.41
CA GLY A 156 4.61 22.57 -18.55
C GLY A 156 3.34 21.79 -18.93
N HIS A 157 2.32 21.77 -18.08
CA HIS A 157 1.07 21.02 -18.33
C HIS A 157 -0.21 21.88 -18.30
N GLY A 158 -0.14 23.11 -17.79
CA GLY A 158 -1.30 24.01 -17.65
C GLY A 158 -2.20 23.61 -16.48
N THR A 159 -3.50 23.89 -16.58
CA THR A 159 -4.47 23.55 -15.54
C THR A 159 -4.72 22.04 -15.49
N ILE A 160 -4.42 21.42 -14.35
CA ILE A 160 -4.70 20.00 -14.08
C ILE A 160 -5.86 19.88 -13.10
N GLY A 161 -6.91 19.18 -13.51
CA GLY A 161 -8.02 18.77 -12.65
C GLY A 161 -7.68 17.52 -11.82
N PHE A 162 -8.03 17.53 -10.54
CA PHE A 162 -7.77 16.41 -9.63
C PHE A 162 -8.81 16.32 -8.52
N ASP A 163 -8.87 15.14 -7.89
CA ASP A 163 -9.47 14.95 -6.58
C ASP A 163 -8.39 14.65 -5.54
N VAL A 164 -8.72 14.86 -4.27
CA VAL A 164 -7.97 14.32 -3.14
C VAL A 164 -8.88 13.37 -2.37
N ALA A 165 -8.45 12.13 -2.21
CA ALA A 165 -9.19 11.10 -1.48
C ALA A 165 -8.29 10.36 -0.49
N TYR A 166 -8.89 9.88 0.58
CA TYR A 166 -8.24 9.11 1.63
C TYR A 166 -8.67 7.64 1.54
N GLY A 167 -7.70 6.74 1.47
CA GLY A 167 -7.91 5.28 1.46
C GLY A 167 -7.01 4.53 2.44
N GLY A 168 -6.68 5.17 3.57
CA GLY A 168 -5.59 4.77 4.49
C GLY A 168 -4.33 5.64 4.33
N ALA A 169 -4.24 6.37 3.23
CA ALA A 169 -3.35 7.50 3.01
C ALA A 169 -4.03 8.48 2.05
N PHE A 170 -3.59 9.74 2.01
CA PHE A 170 -4.11 10.71 1.03
C PHE A 170 -3.42 10.55 -0.32
N TYR A 171 -4.23 10.52 -1.38
CA TYR A 171 -3.78 10.49 -2.76
C TYR A 171 -4.42 11.62 -3.55
N ALA A 172 -3.64 12.25 -4.42
CA ALA A 172 -4.17 13.03 -5.52
C ALA A 172 -4.56 12.06 -6.66
N LEU A 173 -5.79 12.17 -7.16
CA LEU A 173 -6.32 11.37 -8.26
C LEU A 173 -6.46 12.27 -9.47
N ALA A 174 -5.78 11.95 -10.57
CA ALA A 174 -5.87 12.74 -11.81
C ALA A 174 -5.88 11.84 -13.05
N ASP A 175 -6.64 12.26 -14.07
CA ASP A 175 -6.63 11.59 -15.38
C ASP A 175 -5.28 11.84 -16.08
N CYS A 176 -4.60 10.75 -16.47
CA CYS A 176 -3.31 10.80 -17.16
C CYS A 176 -3.38 11.51 -18.53
N HIS A 177 -4.54 11.52 -19.19
CA HIS A 177 -4.70 12.18 -20.49
C HIS A 177 -4.50 13.70 -20.42
N GLN A 178 -4.71 14.31 -19.25
CA GLN A 178 -4.42 15.74 -19.00
C GLN A 178 -2.93 16.08 -19.17
N PHE A 179 -2.06 15.07 -19.04
CA PHE A 179 -0.62 15.17 -19.21
C PHE A 179 -0.15 14.70 -20.60
N GLY A 180 -1.09 14.34 -21.49
CA GLY A 180 -0.77 13.74 -22.79
C GLY A 180 -0.26 12.29 -22.70
N LEU A 181 -0.57 11.58 -21.60
CA LEU A 181 -0.13 10.22 -21.35
C LEU A 181 -1.23 9.19 -21.66
N GLU A 182 -0.83 7.99 -22.06
CA GLU A 182 -1.73 6.85 -22.31
C GLU A 182 -1.08 5.53 -21.86
N PHE A 183 -1.82 4.74 -21.07
CA PHE A 183 -1.36 3.43 -20.60
C PHE A 183 -1.03 2.49 -21.77
N GLY A 184 0.17 1.92 -21.75
CA GLY A 184 0.66 1.00 -22.79
C GLY A 184 1.27 1.70 -24.02
N ARG A 185 1.26 3.04 -24.07
CA ARG A 185 1.95 3.81 -25.13
C ARG A 185 3.07 4.69 -24.59
N SER A 186 2.82 5.40 -23.50
CA SER A 186 3.79 6.35 -22.93
C SER A 186 4.82 5.64 -22.05
N ARG A 187 6.00 6.24 -21.87
CA ARG A 187 7.06 5.64 -21.07
C ARG A 187 6.70 5.77 -19.59
N MET A 188 7.02 4.75 -18.79
CA MET A 188 6.80 4.78 -17.34
C MET A 188 7.37 6.05 -16.69
N ARG A 189 8.55 6.49 -17.14
CA ARG A 189 9.20 7.70 -16.62
C ARG A 189 8.33 8.95 -16.78
N ASP A 190 7.60 9.07 -17.89
CA ASP A 190 6.76 10.23 -18.16
C ASP A 190 5.57 10.30 -17.16
N PHE A 191 5.03 9.15 -16.75
CA PHE A 191 4.03 9.08 -15.66
C PHE A 191 4.63 9.47 -14.31
N VAL A 192 5.85 9.01 -14.02
CA VAL A 192 6.56 9.32 -12.77
C VAL A 192 6.80 10.82 -12.65
N ASP A 193 7.31 11.45 -13.71
CA ASP A 193 7.61 12.88 -13.71
C ASP A 193 6.31 13.71 -13.55
N ALA A 194 5.23 13.35 -14.25
CA ALA A 194 3.93 14.00 -14.13
C ALA A 194 3.33 13.88 -12.71
N ALA A 195 3.33 12.67 -12.15
CA ALA A 195 2.79 12.41 -10.82
C ALA A 195 3.63 13.07 -9.71
N THR A 196 4.96 13.10 -9.88
CA THR A 196 5.88 13.79 -8.96
C THR A 196 5.63 15.29 -8.98
N GLY A 197 5.54 15.89 -10.17
CA GLY A 197 5.25 17.32 -10.31
C GLY A 197 3.93 17.74 -9.66
N LEU A 198 2.87 16.95 -9.84
CA LEU A 198 1.59 17.21 -9.16
C LEU A 198 1.71 17.07 -7.65
N THR A 199 2.39 16.02 -7.17
CA THR A 199 2.59 15.77 -5.73
C THR A 199 3.34 16.92 -5.06
N ASP A 200 4.45 17.36 -5.64
CA ASP A 200 5.28 18.45 -5.09
C ASP A 200 4.50 19.76 -5.04
N ARG A 201 3.74 20.06 -6.11
CA ARG A 201 2.89 21.24 -6.16
C ARG A 201 1.81 21.22 -5.08
N LEU A 202 1.14 20.07 -4.89
CA LEU A 202 0.09 19.94 -3.89
C LEU A 202 0.63 19.95 -2.46
N LYS A 203 1.80 19.37 -2.20
CA LYS A 203 2.46 19.46 -0.88
C LYS A 203 2.72 20.91 -0.46
N ALA A 204 3.00 21.80 -1.42
CA ALA A 204 3.26 23.22 -1.14
C ALA A 204 1.98 24.06 -0.93
N GLU A 205 0.88 23.72 -1.62
CA GLU A 205 -0.28 24.63 -1.75
C GLU A 205 -1.61 24.05 -1.26
N PHE A 206 -1.68 22.75 -0.97
CA PHE A 206 -2.93 22.07 -0.64
C PHE A 206 -2.90 21.51 0.80
N PRO A 207 -3.36 22.29 1.81
CA PRO A 207 -3.35 21.83 3.19
C PRO A 207 -4.31 20.65 3.38
N LEU A 208 -3.81 19.61 4.03
CA LEU A 208 -4.59 18.42 4.38
C LEU A 208 -4.96 18.41 5.86
N SER A 209 -6.06 17.75 6.18
CA SER A 209 -6.46 17.45 7.55
C SER A 209 -7.08 16.07 7.63
N HIS A 210 -6.67 15.26 8.60
CA HIS A 210 -7.30 13.98 8.89
C HIS A 210 -8.16 14.09 10.16
N PRO A 211 -9.38 13.51 10.20
CA PRO A 211 -10.29 13.65 11.35
C PRO A 211 -9.73 13.05 12.65
N ASP A 212 -8.92 12.00 12.57
CA ASP A 212 -8.43 11.28 13.75
C ASP A 212 -7.13 11.85 14.34
N HIS A 213 -6.14 12.21 13.51
CA HIS A 213 -4.84 12.68 13.99
C HIS A 213 -4.08 13.49 12.93
N GLY A 214 -3.39 14.56 13.35
CA GLY A 214 -2.63 15.45 12.46
C GLY A 214 -1.51 14.76 11.68
N ASP A 215 -0.85 13.77 12.28
CA ASP A 215 0.23 13.00 11.63
C ASP A 215 -0.23 12.18 10.41
N LEU A 216 -1.54 11.97 10.23
CA LEU A 216 -2.10 11.30 9.05
C LEU A 216 -2.42 12.29 7.91
N ALA A 217 -2.28 13.59 8.16
CA ALA A 217 -2.67 14.66 7.24
C ALA A 217 -1.53 15.05 6.28
N PHE A 218 -1.00 14.07 5.54
CA PHE A 218 0.02 14.31 4.52
C PHE A 218 -0.31 13.58 3.22
N LEU A 219 0.13 14.17 2.11
CA LEU A 219 -0.06 13.61 0.77
C LEU A 219 0.97 12.49 0.55
N TYR A 220 0.50 11.26 0.42
CA TYR A 220 1.35 10.09 0.24
C TYR A 220 1.90 10.00 -1.19
N GLY A 221 1.09 10.38 -2.17
CA GLY A 221 1.48 10.39 -3.58
C GLY A 221 0.34 10.75 -4.52
N THR A 222 0.62 10.59 -5.80
CA THR A 222 -0.36 10.81 -6.88
C THR A 222 -0.66 9.49 -7.58
N ILE A 223 -1.94 9.27 -7.87
CA ILE A 223 -2.43 8.17 -8.69
C ILE A 223 -2.94 8.74 -10.01
N LEU A 224 -2.25 8.42 -11.09
CA LEU A 224 -2.72 8.73 -12.44
C LEU A 224 -3.62 7.60 -12.93
N THR A 225 -4.84 7.95 -13.35
CA THR A 225 -5.86 7.01 -13.83
C THR A 225 -6.03 7.11 -15.34
N ASP A 226 -6.72 6.13 -15.93
CA ASP A 226 -7.13 6.16 -17.33
C ASP A 226 -8.40 6.99 -17.61
N GLY A 227 -8.85 7.80 -16.63
CA GLY A 227 -10.07 8.60 -16.72
C GLY A 227 -11.38 7.79 -16.73
N ARG A 228 -11.31 6.46 -16.66
CA ARG A 228 -12.48 5.58 -16.67
C ARG A 228 -13.00 5.37 -15.26
N ASP A 229 -13.42 6.42 -14.57
CA ASP A 229 -13.88 6.30 -13.18
C ASP A 229 -15.37 5.92 -13.06
N LYS A 230 -16.20 6.19 -14.07
CA LYS A 230 -17.57 5.65 -14.12
C LYS A 230 -17.57 4.11 -14.13
N PHE A 231 -18.44 3.48 -13.34
CA PHE A 231 -18.55 2.03 -13.28
C PHE A 231 -18.86 1.42 -14.66
N SER A 232 -18.10 0.40 -15.02
CA SER A 232 -18.34 -0.51 -16.13
C SER A 232 -17.77 -1.89 -15.79
N GLY A 233 -18.12 -2.90 -16.57
CA GLY A 233 -17.50 -4.23 -16.48
C GLY A 233 -16.06 -4.28 -17.02
N GLU A 234 -15.57 -3.17 -17.58
CA GLU A 234 -14.21 -3.08 -18.09
C GLU A 234 -13.20 -2.85 -16.97
N VAL A 235 -11.97 -3.29 -17.22
CA VAL A 235 -10.82 -3.03 -16.35
C VAL A 235 -10.45 -1.54 -16.46
N THR A 236 -10.28 -0.86 -15.33
CA THR A 236 -9.68 0.48 -15.27
C THR A 236 -8.23 0.38 -14.82
N LYS A 237 -7.39 1.29 -15.29
CA LYS A 237 -5.95 1.30 -15.03
C LYS A 237 -5.53 2.44 -14.12
N ASN A 238 -4.47 2.20 -13.34
CA ASN A 238 -3.76 3.27 -12.67
C ASN A 238 -2.27 2.98 -12.47
N ILE A 239 -1.51 4.04 -12.23
CA ILE A 239 -0.17 4.00 -11.65
C ILE A 239 -0.16 4.87 -10.40
N CYS A 240 0.37 4.34 -9.29
CA CYS A 240 0.63 5.10 -8.08
C CYS A 240 2.11 5.45 -8.01
N VAL A 241 2.40 6.73 -7.80
CA VAL A 241 3.75 7.25 -7.57
C VAL A 241 3.77 7.90 -6.20
N PHE A 242 4.61 7.41 -5.30
CA PHE A 242 4.60 7.76 -3.88
C PHE A 242 6.01 7.86 -3.29
N ALA A 243 6.11 8.29 -2.03
CA ALA A 243 7.40 8.52 -1.34
C ALA A 243 8.34 9.38 -2.21
N GLU A 244 9.60 8.95 -2.39
CA GLU A 244 10.59 9.58 -3.26
C GLU A 244 10.43 9.13 -4.74
N ALA A 245 9.22 9.20 -5.28
CA ALA A 245 8.86 8.74 -6.63
C ALA A 245 9.05 7.23 -6.89
N GLU A 246 8.77 6.44 -5.86
CA GLU A 246 8.59 4.99 -5.96
C GLU A 246 7.31 4.67 -6.73
N VAL A 247 7.33 3.62 -7.55
CA VAL A 247 6.18 3.19 -8.37
C VAL A 247 5.57 1.94 -7.78
N ASP A 248 4.28 1.92 -7.46
CA ASP A 248 3.63 0.66 -7.09
C ASP A 248 3.40 -0.21 -8.34
N ARG A 249 3.94 -1.44 -8.34
CA ARG A 249 3.72 -2.42 -9.40
C ARG A 249 2.35 -3.07 -9.28
N SER A 250 1.74 -3.03 -8.10
CA SER A 250 0.36 -3.44 -7.88
C SER A 250 -0.62 -2.31 -8.24
N PRO A 251 -1.94 -2.57 -8.28
CA PRO A 251 -2.93 -1.50 -8.43
C PRO A 251 -3.02 -0.55 -7.22
N THR A 252 -2.23 -0.79 -6.16
CA THR A 252 -2.19 -0.06 -4.89
C THR A 252 -3.46 -0.23 -4.09
N GLY A 253 -3.45 -1.09 -3.07
CA GLY A 253 -4.68 -1.41 -2.32
C GLY A 253 -5.34 -0.18 -1.67
N SER A 254 -4.57 0.66 -1.00
CA SER A 254 -5.02 1.97 -0.48
C SER A 254 -5.45 2.94 -1.58
N GLY A 255 -4.82 2.87 -2.75
CA GLY A 255 -5.17 3.65 -3.93
C GLY A 255 -6.50 3.24 -4.54
N VAL A 256 -6.73 1.93 -4.72
CA VAL A 256 -8.03 1.35 -5.10
C VAL A 256 -9.11 1.79 -4.12
N THR A 257 -8.84 1.72 -2.82
CA THR A 257 -9.76 2.20 -1.79
C THR A 257 -10.07 3.70 -1.93
N ALA A 258 -9.06 4.55 -2.13
CA ALA A 258 -9.25 5.99 -2.32
C ALA A 258 -10.06 6.31 -3.59
N ARG A 259 -9.77 5.61 -4.70
CA ARG A 259 -10.54 5.70 -5.95
C ARG A 259 -11.99 5.27 -5.77
N LEU A 260 -12.25 4.16 -5.07
CA LEU A 260 -13.60 3.72 -4.76
C LEU A 260 -14.37 4.75 -3.91
N ALA A 261 -13.69 5.40 -2.96
CA ALA A 261 -14.30 6.45 -2.14
C ALA A 261 -14.68 7.68 -2.98
N ALA A 262 -13.79 8.11 -3.89
CA ALA A 262 -14.05 9.19 -4.82
C ALA A 262 -15.21 8.86 -5.77
N MET A 263 -15.16 7.67 -6.40
CA MET A 263 -16.20 7.17 -7.29
C MET A 263 -17.56 7.09 -6.57
N HIS A 264 -17.60 6.54 -5.35
CA HIS A 264 -18.85 6.43 -4.61
C HIS A 264 -19.42 7.80 -4.24
N ALA A 265 -18.57 8.73 -3.76
CA ALA A 265 -18.99 10.10 -3.43
C ALA A 265 -19.56 10.85 -4.64
N LYS A 266 -19.08 10.52 -5.86
CA LYS A 266 -19.56 11.07 -7.13
C LYS A 266 -20.73 10.29 -7.75
N GLY A 267 -21.20 9.22 -7.11
CA GLY A 267 -22.29 8.38 -7.63
C GLY A 267 -21.87 7.51 -8.84
N GLU A 268 -20.57 7.27 -9.01
CA GLU A 268 -20.00 6.52 -10.13
C GLU A 268 -19.93 5.01 -9.89
N ILE A 269 -20.07 4.57 -8.63
CA ILE A 269 -20.16 3.15 -8.24
C ILE A 269 -21.12 2.97 -7.06
N ALA A 270 -21.90 1.89 -7.07
CA ALA A 270 -22.83 1.53 -6.00
C ALA A 270 -22.25 0.48 -5.04
N ILE A 271 -22.85 0.40 -3.84
CA ILE A 271 -22.52 -0.64 -2.85
C ILE A 271 -22.69 -2.04 -3.46
N GLY A 272 -21.72 -2.91 -3.22
CA GLY A 272 -21.69 -4.30 -3.71
C GLY A 272 -21.20 -4.45 -5.16
N GLN A 273 -21.09 -3.38 -5.94
CA GLN A 273 -20.50 -3.46 -7.28
C GLN A 273 -19.00 -3.69 -7.18
N THR A 274 -18.54 -4.76 -7.83
CA THR A 274 -17.11 -5.10 -7.88
C THR A 274 -16.52 -4.62 -9.21
N ARG A 275 -15.39 -3.92 -9.13
CA ARG A 275 -14.61 -3.46 -10.27
C ARG A 275 -13.21 -4.05 -10.25
N THR A 276 -12.62 -4.23 -11.42
CA THR A 276 -11.23 -4.66 -11.58
C THR A 276 -10.33 -3.47 -11.89
N PHE A 277 -9.26 -3.34 -11.11
CA PHE A 277 -8.23 -2.30 -11.23
C PHE A 277 -6.93 -2.95 -11.68
N GLU A 278 -6.29 -2.41 -12.72
CA GLU A 278 -5.05 -2.92 -13.29
C GLU A 278 -3.91 -1.92 -13.13
N SER A 279 -2.73 -2.41 -12.72
CA SER A 279 -1.54 -1.58 -12.58
C SER A 279 -0.83 -1.35 -13.92
N ILE A 280 0.16 -0.46 -13.93
CA ILE A 280 1.04 -0.31 -15.09
C ILE A 280 1.84 -1.59 -15.42
N ALA A 281 2.03 -2.49 -14.45
CA ALA A 281 2.66 -3.79 -14.64
C ALA A 281 1.68 -4.89 -15.13
N GLY A 282 0.39 -4.57 -15.29
CA GLY A 282 -0.64 -5.51 -15.75
C GLY A 282 -1.21 -6.42 -14.66
N SER A 283 -0.86 -6.20 -13.39
CA SER A 283 -1.45 -6.95 -12.28
C SER A 283 -2.82 -6.38 -11.89
N ARG A 284 -3.67 -7.20 -11.26
CA ARG A 284 -5.07 -6.87 -11.04
C ARG A 284 -5.51 -7.06 -9.60
N PHE A 285 -6.29 -6.11 -9.10
CA PHE A 285 -7.04 -6.18 -7.86
C PHE A 285 -8.53 -6.05 -8.14
N SER A 286 -9.33 -6.74 -7.35
CA SER A 286 -10.76 -6.48 -7.25
C SER A 286 -10.99 -5.41 -6.18
N GLY A 287 -11.98 -4.56 -6.40
CA GLY A 287 -12.39 -3.53 -5.44
C GLY A 287 -13.91 -3.38 -5.45
N ALA A 288 -14.51 -3.31 -4.27
CA ALA A 288 -15.94 -3.07 -4.12
C ALA A 288 -16.22 -2.15 -2.91
N VAL A 289 -17.25 -1.31 -3.02
CA VAL A 289 -17.80 -0.62 -1.85
C VAL A 289 -18.57 -1.64 -1.03
N ALA A 290 -18.08 -1.99 0.17
CA ALA A 290 -18.71 -2.99 1.02
C ALA A 290 -19.89 -2.40 1.79
N ARG A 291 -19.70 -1.21 2.37
CA ARG A 291 -20.74 -0.45 3.11
C ARG A 291 -20.35 1.02 3.24
N THR A 292 -21.31 1.85 3.62
CA THR A 292 -21.06 3.24 4.04
C THR A 292 -20.51 3.29 5.46
N ALA A 293 -19.79 4.36 5.76
CA ALA A 293 -19.19 4.65 7.05
C ALA A 293 -19.10 6.18 7.28
N LYS A 294 -18.50 6.57 8.40
CA LYS A 294 -18.18 7.96 8.73
C LYS A 294 -16.72 8.07 9.16
N ALA A 295 -16.08 9.17 8.78
CA ALA A 295 -14.74 9.55 9.26
C ALA A 295 -14.78 11.03 9.67
N GLY A 296 -14.98 11.29 10.96
CA GLY A 296 -15.31 12.63 11.46
C GLY A 296 -16.51 13.23 10.71
N ARG A 297 -16.27 14.34 9.99
CA ARG A 297 -17.31 15.03 9.19
C ARG A 297 -17.53 14.44 7.79
N HIS A 298 -16.67 13.53 7.34
CA HIS A 298 -16.72 13.01 5.97
C HIS A 298 -17.69 11.84 5.85
N GLU A 299 -18.50 11.83 4.79
CA GLU A 299 -19.14 10.61 4.31
C GLU A 299 -18.04 9.67 3.82
N ALA A 300 -18.02 8.46 4.37
CA ALA A 300 -16.98 7.49 4.09
C ALA A 300 -17.58 6.18 3.59
N ILE A 301 -16.71 5.31 3.09
CA ILE A 301 -17.01 3.92 2.77
C ILE A 301 -16.04 3.01 3.49
N ILE A 302 -16.44 1.76 3.65
CA ILE A 302 -15.51 0.64 3.80
C ILE A 302 -15.40 -0.03 2.43
N ALA A 303 -14.19 -0.05 1.88
CA ALA A 303 -13.91 -0.76 0.64
C ALA A 303 -13.44 -2.18 0.96
N ARG A 304 -13.83 -3.15 0.14
CA ARG A 304 -13.23 -4.48 0.12
C ARG A 304 -12.30 -4.56 -1.09
N VAL A 305 -11.01 -4.80 -0.84
CA VAL A 305 -9.98 -4.94 -1.88
C VAL A 305 -9.46 -6.36 -1.86
N GLY A 306 -9.31 -6.97 -3.04
CA GLY A 306 -8.85 -8.35 -3.20
C GLY A 306 -7.74 -8.50 -4.22
N GLY A 307 -6.81 -9.42 -3.96
CA GLY A 307 -5.68 -9.71 -4.82
C GLY A 307 -5.12 -11.12 -4.60
N ARG A 308 -4.00 -11.41 -5.26
CA ARG A 308 -3.25 -12.65 -5.08
C ARG A 308 -1.79 -12.34 -4.84
N ALA A 309 -1.21 -13.05 -3.88
CA ALA A 309 0.22 -12.99 -3.58
C ALA A 309 0.90 -14.31 -3.93
N TYR A 310 2.18 -14.24 -4.27
CA TYR A 310 3.01 -15.39 -4.64
C TYR A 310 4.36 -15.32 -3.93
N TYR A 311 4.94 -16.49 -3.64
CA TYR A 311 6.30 -16.57 -3.10
C TYR A 311 7.31 -16.33 -4.22
N SER A 312 8.28 -15.47 -3.95
CA SER A 312 9.40 -15.15 -4.83
C SER A 312 10.66 -15.93 -4.42
N GLY A 313 10.85 -16.16 -3.11
CA GLY A 313 12.01 -16.91 -2.62
C GLY A 313 12.17 -16.89 -1.10
N ARG A 314 13.25 -17.51 -0.63
CA ARG A 314 13.76 -17.39 0.74
C ARG A 314 15.23 -17.04 0.65
N ALA A 315 15.71 -16.18 1.55
CA ALA A 315 17.09 -15.73 1.54
C ALA A 315 17.65 -15.57 2.94
N GLU A 316 18.97 -15.72 3.04
CA GLU A 316 19.78 -15.37 4.20
C GLU A 316 20.74 -14.26 3.78
N PHE A 317 20.66 -13.12 4.45
CA PHE A 317 21.51 -11.96 4.23
C PHE A 317 22.57 -11.88 5.30
N ILE A 318 23.83 -11.99 4.88
CA ILE A 318 25.00 -11.90 5.73
C ILE A 318 25.55 -10.47 5.64
N VAL A 319 25.84 -9.88 6.81
CA VAL A 319 26.45 -8.54 6.96
C VAL A 319 27.80 -8.71 7.63
N GLU A 320 28.86 -8.47 6.85
CA GLU A 320 30.26 -8.48 7.29
C GLU A 320 30.61 -7.15 7.97
N ALA A 321 31.58 -7.17 8.89
CA ALA A 321 31.84 -6.02 9.75
C ALA A 321 32.52 -4.86 9.01
N ASP A 322 33.30 -5.18 7.97
CA ASP A 322 34.10 -4.29 7.14
C ASP A 322 33.43 -3.92 5.80
N ASP A 323 32.24 -4.44 5.52
CA ASP A 323 31.46 -4.08 4.33
C ASP A 323 30.68 -2.76 4.54
N GLU A 324 31.29 -1.64 4.17
CA GLU A 324 30.67 -0.31 4.26
C GLU A 324 29.47 -0.15 3.32
N LEU A 325 29.56 -0.66 2.09
CA LEU A 325 28.47 -0.59 1.10
C LEU A 325 27.31 -1.51 1.48
N GLY A 326 27.60 -2.62 2.14
CA GLY A 326 26.64 -3.53 2.73
C GLY A 326 25.76 -2.91 3.82
N ARG A 327 26.03 -1.68 4.26
CA ARG A 327 25.12 -0.94 5.16
C ARG A 327 23.90 -0.34 4.44
N GLY A 328 23.89 -0.37 3.12
CA GLY A 328 22.78 0.09 2.30
C GLY A 328 23.05 1.43 1.62
N PHE A 329 22.75 1.53 0.32
CA PHE A 329 22.75 2.78 -0.44
C PHE A 329 21.61 2.81 -1.47
N LEU A 330 21.27 4.00 -1.96
CA LEU A 330 20.29 4.19 -3.02
C LEU A 330 20.92 4.95 -4.18
N LEU A 331 20.68 4.48 -5.40
CA LEU A 331 20.91 5.22 -6.65
C LEU A 331 19.55 5.47 -7.31
N ARG A 332 19.37 6.64 -7.93
CA ARG A 332 18.12 7.08 -8.57
C ARG A 332 18.36 7.55 -9.99
#